data_AF-A0A502EAJ1-F1
#
_entry.id   AF-A0A502EAJ1-F1
#
_cell.length_a   1.000
_cell.length_b   1.000
_cell.length_c   1.000
_cell.angle_alpha   90.00
_cell.angle_beta   90.00
_cell.angle_gamma   90.00
#
_symmetry.space_group_name_H-M   'P 1'
#
loop_
_entity.id
_entity.type
_entity.pdbx_description
1 polymer ?
#
loop_
_entity_poly.entity_id
_entity_poly.type
_entity_poly.pdbx_seq_one_letter_code
_entity_poly.pdbx_strand_id
1 'polypeptide(L)'
;MNRAGHAGVGQHADMGTVRLDAAAVRALADSILDDAARLHEIHWPTMGSDALAGSSVSAATKCSVAEDRLADVVAHLRTWASAVGVSVAAIEQAEMDHDDRLGGSP
;
A
#
# COMPACT_ATOMS: atom_id res chain seq x y z
N MET A 1 22.39 -50.15 -33.88
CA MET A 1 21.09 -49.91 -33.21
C MET A 1 21.13 -48.52 -32.62
N ASN A 2 20.46 -47.58 -33.26
CA ASN A 2 20.59 -46.14 -33.03
C ASN A 2 19.68 -45.65 -31.90
N ARG A 3 20.23 -44.74 -31.08
CA ARG A 3 19.51 -43.82 -30.19
C ARG A 3 18.78 -42.76 -31.01
N ALA A 4 17.46 -42.67 -30.85
CA ALA A 4 16.60 -41.51 -31.07
C ALA A 4 15.27 -41.82 -30.34
N GLY A 5 14.53 -40.91 -29.72
CA GLY A 5 14.59 -39.46 -29.79
C GLY A 5 13.98 -38.83 -28.53
N HIS A 6 14.33 -37.58 -28.41
CA HIS A 6 13.91 -36.58 -27.46
C HIS A 6 12.50 -36.07 -27.81
N ALA A 7 11.58 -36.11 -26.85
CA ALA A 7 10.40 -35.25 -26.75
C ALA A 7 9.99 -35.29 -25.27
N GLY A 8 10.11 -34.24 -24.47
CA GLY A 8 9.68 -32.89 -24.80
C GLY A 8 8.17 -32.81 -24.65
N VAL A 9 7.64 -33.05 -23.45
CA VAL A 9 6.25 -32.73 -23.11
C VAL A 9 6.29 -31.75 -21.97
N GLY A 10 5.80 -30.55 -22.26
CA GLY A 10 5.99 -29.34 -21.51
C GLY A 10 5.60 -29.49 -20.06
N GLN A 11 6.59 -29.31 -19.20
CA GLN A 11 6.38 -28.68 -17.92
C GLN A 11 5.89 -27.26 -18.25
N HIS A 12 4.58 -27.12 -18.43
CA HIS A 12 3.92 -25.85 -18.22
C HIS A 12 4.41 -25.42 -16.84
N ALA A 13 5.30 -24.44 -16.83
CA ALA A 13 5.59 -23.71 -15.62
C ALA A 13 4.23 -23.29 -15.09
N ASP A 14 3.80 -23.93 -14.00
CA ASP A 14 2.94 -23.31 -13.03
C ASP A 14 3.71 -22.05 -12.62
N MET A 15 3.54 -20.99 -13.40
CA MET A 15 3.96 -19.66 -13.05
C MET A 15 2.98 -19.27 -11.97
N GLY A 16 3.20 -19.83 -10.77
CA GLY A 16 2.27 -19.86 -9.67
C GLY A 16 1.68 -18.47 -9.53
N THR A 17 0.44 -18.33 -9.99
CA THR A 17 -0.23 -17.04 -9.98
C THR A 17 -0.44 -16.75 -8.52
N VAL A 18 0.38 -15.86 -7.96
CA VAL A 18 0.17 -15.34 -6.61
C VAL A 18 -1.16 -14.61 -6.67
N ARG A 19 -2.21 -15.32 -6.27
CA ARG A 19 -3.56 -14.77 -6.22
C ARG A 19 -3.56 -13.80 -5.04
N LEU A 20 -3.39 -12.53 -5.36
CA LEU A 20 -3.40 -11.47 -4.37
C LEU A 20 -4.80 -11.44 -3.75
N ASP A 21 -4.91 -11.61 -2.44
CA ASP A 21 -6.18 -11.44 -1.74
C ASP A 21 -6.51 -9.94 -1.72
N ALA A 22 -7.26 -9.51 -2.74
CA ALA A 22 -7.74 -8.15 -2.93
C ALA A 22 -8.46 -7.61 -1.70
N ALA A 23 -9.23 -8.45 -1.00
CA ALA A 23 -9.95 -8.06 0.20
C ALA A 23 -8.99 -7.82 1.38
N ALA A 24 -8.01 -8.72 1.58
CA ALA A 24 -6.99 -8.54 2.61
C ALA A 24 -6.13 -7.29 2.37
N VAL A 25 -5.77 -7.02 1.12
CA VAL A 25 -4.98 -5.85 0.73
C VAL A 25 -5.76 -4.54 0.92
N ARG A 26 -7.05 -4.54 0.59
CA ARG A 26 -7.93 -3.39 0.82
C ARG A 26 -8.16 -3.13 2.32
N ALA A 27 -8.39 -4.19 3.10
CA ALA A 27 -8.51 -4.08 4.56
C ALA A 27 -7.23 -3.51 5.22
N LEU A 28 -6.05 -3.90 4.73
CA LEU A 28 -4.78 -3.32 5.20
C LEU A 28 -4.67 -1.83 4.85
N ALA A 29 -5.07 -1.44 3.64
CA ALA A 29 -5.06 -0.05 3.21
C ALA A 29 -6.02 0.80 4.07
N ASP A 30 -7.22 0.31 4.35
CA ASP A 30 -8.20 0.98 5.21
C ASP A 30 -7.68 1.14 6.65
N SER A 31 -7.08 0.09 7.22
CA SER A 31 -6.47 0.16 8.56
C SER A 31 -5.37 1.23 8.64
N ILE A 32 -4.54 1.33 7.59
CA ILE A 32 -3.47 2.33 7.52
C ILE A 32 -4.04 3.75 7.43
N LEU A 33 -5.15 3.94 6.71
CA LEU A 33 -5.84 5.24 6.64
C LEU A 33 -6.42 5.64 7.99
N ASP A 34 -7.04 4.71 8.70
CA ASP A 34 -7.57 4.93 10.06
C ASP A 34 -6.46 5.29 11.05
N ASP A 35 -5.35 4.56 11.04
CA ASP A 35 -4.20 4.85 11.90
C ASP A 35 -3.56 6.21 11.56
N ALA A 36 -3.50 6.54 10.27
CA ALA A 36 -3.02 7.85 9.83
C ALA A 36 -3.95 9.00 10.26
N ALA A 37 -5.27 8.78 10.31
CA ALA A 37 -6.22 9.75 10.86
C ALA A 37 -6.01 9.93 12.38
N ARG A 38 -5.85 8.84 13.12
CA ARG A 38 -5.58 8.89 14.57
C ARG A 38 -4.29 9.62 14.91
N LEU A 39 -3.24 9.44 14.12
CA LEU A 39 -1.97 10.16 14.29
C LEU A 39 -2.14 11.68 14.14
N HIS A 40 -3.07 12.12 13.29
CA HIS A 40 -3.38 13.54 13.10
C HIS A 40 -4.25 14.11 14.23
N GLU A 41 -4.96 13.28 14.98
CA GLU A 41 -5.75 13.69 16.16
C GLU A 41 -4.89 13.85 17.43
N ILE A 42 -3.64 13.38 17.40
CA ILE A 42 -2.71 13.57 18.52
C ILE A 42 -2.33 15.05 18.58
N HIS A 43 -2.86 15.75 19.58
CA HIS A 43 -2.44 17.10 19.93
C HIS A 43 -1.02 17.06 20.50
N TRP A 44 -0.04 17.35 19.65
CA TRP A 44 1.33 17.53 20.06
C TRP A 44 1.48 18.82 20.89
N PRO A 45 2.33 18.82 21.92
CA PRO A 45 2.55 20.01 22.73
C PRO A 45 3.28 21.09 21.93
N THR A 46 2.51 21.95 21.25
CA THR A 46 3.02 23.15 20.60
C THR A 46 3.25 24.22 21.67
N MET A 47 4.49 24.40 22.14
CA MET A 47 4.80 25.60 22.93
C MET A 47 5.09 26.77 21.99
N GLY A 48 4.33 27.86 22.11
CA GLY A 48 4.57 29.08 21.32
C GLY A 48 5.98 29.63 21.57
N SER A 49 6.73 29.90 20.50
CA SER A 49 8.11 30.39 20.55
C SER A 49 8.27 31.68 21.36
N ASP A 50 7.23 32.51 21.36
CA ASP A 50 7.28 33.88 21.89
C ASP A 50 7.26 33.94 23.42
N ALA A 51 7.00 32.81 24.10
CA ALA A 51 6.91 32.71 25.55
C ALA A 51 8.12 31.99 26.19
N LEU A 52 9.13 31.59 25.41
CA LEU A 52 10.13 30.61 25.83
C LEU A 52 11.57 31.17 25.85
N ALA A 53 12.28 30.95 26.96
CA ALA A 53 13.69 31.30 27.08
C ALA A 53 14.58 30.21 26.46
N GLY A 54 15.29 30.52 25.38
CA GLY A 54 16.45 29.80 24.81
C GLY A 54 16.34 28.26 24.68
N SER A 55 16.50 27.54 25.79
CA SER A 55 16.37 26.08 25.86
C SER A 55 14.96 25.58 25.51
N SER A 56 13.92 26.30 25.95
CA SER A 56 12.54 25.91 25.64
C SER A 56 12.13 26.24 24.21
N VAL A 57 12.72 27.26 23.58
CA VAL A 57 12.56 27.52 22.13
C VAL A 57 13.12 26.34 21.33
N SER A 58 14.27 25.78 21.70
CA SER A 58 14.82 24.59 21.04
C SER A 58 13.89 23.38 21.13
N ALA A 59 13.22 23.18 22.27
CA ALA A 59 12.23 22.12 22.43
C ALA A 59 11.00 22.35 21.54
N ALA A 60 10.49 23.59 21.45
CA ALA A 60 9.38 23.95 20.56
C ALA A 60 9.72 23.70 19.08
N THR A 61 10.89 24.13 18.61
CA THR A 61 11.34 23.87 17.22
C THR A 61 11.49 22.38 16.92
N LYS A 62 11.93 21.56 17.90
CA LYS A 62 12.00 20.10 17.71
C LYS A 62 10.62 19.46 17.59
N CYS A 63 9.61 19.98 18.30
CA CYS A 63 8.24 19.50 18.20
C CYS A 63 7.64 19.83 16.82
N SER A 64 7.84 21.04 16.31
CA SER A 64 7.34 21.42 14.98
C SER A 64 7.96 20.59 13.85
N VAL A 65 9.26 20.29 13.92
CA VAL A 65 9.92 19.38 12.95
C VAL A 65 9.38 17.95 13.03
N ALA A 66 8.97 17.49 14.21
CA ALA A 66 8.35 16.18 14.37
C ALA A 66 6.93 16.14 13.79
N GLU A 67 6.15 17.21 13.98
CA GLU A 67 4.81 17.39 13.39
C GLU A 67 4.87 17.40 11.86
N ASP A 68 5.78 18.18 11.27
CA ASP A 68 5.96 18.23 9.81
C ASP A 68 6.32 16.86 9.23
N ARG A 69 7.24 16.14 9.88
CA ARG A 69 7.62 14.78 9.46
C ARG A 69 6.47 13.79 9.58
N LEU A 70 5.65 13.92 10.63
CA LEU A 70 4.48 13.06 10.81
C LEU A 70 3.43 13.32 9.73
N ALA A 71 3.20 14.59 9.38
CA ALA A 71 2.32 14.98 8.29
C ALA A 71 2.80 14.38 6.95
N ASP A 72 4.10 14.41 6.68
CA ASP A 72 4.70 13.78 5.49
C ASP A 72 4.48 12.26 5.47
N VAL A 73 4.67 11.57 6.60
CA VAL A 73 4.42 10.13 6.71
C VAL A 73 2.95 9.81 6.43
N VAL A 74 2.03 10.58 7.02
CA VAL A 74 0.59 10.43 6.78
C VAL A 74 0.24 10.65 5.30
N ALA A 75 0.84 11.64 4.64
CA ALA A 75 0.63 11.89 3.22
C ALA A 75 1.12 10.71 2.35
N HIS A 76 2.28 10.14 2.66
CA HIS A 76 2.80 8.97 1.96
C HIS A 76 1.92 7.73 2.16
N LEU A 77 1.44 7.49 3.39
CA LEU A 77 0.54 6.36 3.68
C LEU A 77 -0.78 6.48 2.90
N ARG A 78 -1.36 7.68 2.84
CA ARG A 78 -2.57 7.94 2.03
C ARG A 78 -2.33 7.72 0.54
N THR A 79 -1.20 8.18 0.03
CA THR A 79 -0.81 7.98 -1.38
C THR A 79 -0.66 6.51 -1.71
N TRP A 80 0.02 5.76 -0.84
CA TRP A 80 0.18 4.32 -0.99
C TRP A 80 -1.16 3.58 -0.95
N ALA A 81 -2.02 3.87 0.04
CA ALA A 81 -3.35 3.25 0.16
C ALA A 81 -4.21 3.50 -1.09
N SER A 82 -4.17 4.71 -1.64
CA SER A 82 -4.86 5.05 -2.89
C SER A 82 -4.33 4.26 -4.08
N ALA A 83 -3.00 4.18 -4.25
CA ALA A 83 -2.37 3.43 -5.33
C ALA A 83 -2.69 1.92 -5.25
N VAL A 84 -2.74 1.37 -4.03
CA VAL A 84 -3.17 0.00 -3.77
C VAL A 84 -4.62 -0.20 -4.20
N GLY A 85 -5.54 0.70 -3.80
CA GLY A 85 -6.95 0.60 -4.17
C GLY A 85 -7.17 0.58 -5.69
N VAL A 86 -6.46 1.44 -6.43
CA VAL A 86 -6.49 1.47 -7.91
C VAL A 86 -5.96 0.16 -8.50
N SER A 87 -4.84 -0.34 -7.95
CA SER A 87 -4.21 -1.58 -8.44
C SER A 87 -5.11 -2.79 -8.23
N VAL A 88 -5.75 -2.89 -7.06
CA VAL A 88 -6.70 -3.97 -6.75
C VAL A 88 -7.91 -3.92 -7.68
N ALA A 89 -8.49 -2.74 -7.91
CA ALA A 89 -9.62 -2.59 -8.83
C ALA A 89 -9.26 -3.00 -10.28
N ALA A 90 -8.04 -2.68 -10.72
CA ALA A 90 -7.56 -3.08 -12.05
C ALA A 90 -7.39 -4.61 -12.17
N ILE A 91 -6.93 -5.27 -11.10
CA ILE A 91 -6.81 -6.74 -11.05
C ILE A 91 -8.20 -7.38 -11.05
N GLU A 92 -9.13 -6.91 -10.20
CA GLU A 92 -10.51 -7.39 -10.14
C GLU A 92 -11.20 -7.27 -11.51
N GLN A 93 -11.01 -6.15 -12.22
CA GLN A 93 -11.54 -5.97 -13.57
C GLN A 93 -10.92 -6.95 -14.58
N ALA A 94 -9.60 -7.17 -14.52
CA ALA A 94 -8.92 -8.10 -15.42
C ALA A 94 -9.37 -9.56 -15.19
N GLU A 95 -9.65 -9.95 -13.94
CA GLU A 95 -10.22 -11.26 -13.61
C GLU A 95 -11.65 -11.40 -14.16
N MET A 96 -12.50 -10.38 -14.01
CA MET A 96 -13.85 -10.39 -14.57
C MET A 96 -13.86 -10.48 -16.10
N ASP A 97 -13.02 -9.71 -16.78
CA ASP A 97 -12.89 -9.74 -18.25
C ASP A 97 -12.36 -11.11 -18.73
N HIS A 98 -11.54 -11.78 -17.93
CA HIS A 98 -11.05 -13.12 -18.23
C HIS A 98 -12.15 -14.18 -18.10
N ASP A 99 -12.94 -14.11 -17.03
CA ASP A 99 -14.05 -15.04 -16.78
C ASP A 99 -15.17 -14.89 -17.83
N ASP A 100 -15.51 -13.66 -18.24
CA ASP A 100 -16.51 -13.41 -19.30
C ASP A 100 -16.07 -14.01 -20.65
N ARG A 101 -14.77 -13.90 -20.98
CA ARG A 101 -14.20 -14.46 -22.20
C ARG A 101 -14.11 -15.98 -22.21
N LEU A 102 -14.00 -16.62 -21.05
CA LEU A 102 -13.92 -18.09 -20.92
C LEU A 102 -15.29 -18.74 -20.68
N GLY A 103 -16.24 -18.02 -20.09
CA GLY A 103 -17.63 -18.46 -19.89
C GLY A 103 -18.54 -18.21 -21.09
N GLY A 104 -18.16 -17.31 -21.99
CA GLY A 104 -18.88 -17.00 -23.23
C GLY A 104 -18.47 -17.90 -24.41
N SER A 105 -18.84 -19.18 -24.39
CA SER A 105 -18.87 -20.02 -25.60
C SER A 105 -20.25 -20.68 -25.74
N PRO A 106 -21.04 -20.36 -26.78
CA PRO A 106 -22.19 -21.19 -27.18
C PRO A 106 -21.75 -22.55 -27.75
#